data_AF-A0A0F6YJ61-F1
#
_entry.id   AF-A0A0F6YJ61-F1
#
_cell.length_a   1.000
_cell.length_b   1.000
_cell.length_c   1.000
_cell.angle_alpha   90.00
_cell.angle_beta   90.00
_cell.angle_gamma   90.00
#
_symmetry.space_group_name_H-M   'P 1'
#
loop_
_entity.id
_entity.type
_entity.pdbx_description
1 polymer ?
#
loop_
_entity_poly.entity_id
_entity_poly.type
_entity_poly.pdbx_seq_one_letter_code
_entity_poly.pdbx_strand_id
1 'polypeptide(L)'
;MIRIPRRALVLVLVALSTLVLLAPGRSFAQGGRDEARTRFARGVELYDEGRYDAALAEFQRAYDLAPAVAVLFNIAQVHAALGHAVESVDAFERYLREGGATISPERRADAEAELARQRARISTLVIEANVLGAIVAIDDVDVGTTPLGERVRVSAGERVIAVRAPGHETVTRRVRIAGGAHETVRIELIESASPRASLRVRTTLPGVEILLDDRPLGLTPFDSSVQIEAGPHRLVARRPGYRTFEQSFAAPLGSEVPIDVLMERDPHAPAGVLGEIELQLPDAEWAGTIDGVRIPARQRRIEVPIGPHDLHLEVAQRRPVQTRVEVPIASIETVRPALAWTPEAQQSGHAEIDARHAAGVSTIVLGVLLVGAGTAGYVLNQDQWRDIDAEVALVQANCTNLSAPECRALHPQFARFEDYQADINRRRQEYATIDALAIGGIALGGALALSGTILLLATPSHGDFDRGAAARVDVGVGPGSLALRASF
;
A
#
# COMPACT_ATOMS: atom_id res chain seq x y z
N MET A 1 -20.57 -23.38 -60.09
CA MET A 1 -21.59 -22.31 -60.01
C MET A 1 -22.66 -22.72 -59.02
N ILE A 2 -22.66 -22.14 -57.80
CA ILE A 2 -23.75 -22.21 -56.84
C ILE A 2 -23.88 -20.81 -56.21
N ARG A 3 -25.08 -20.22 -56.30
CA ARG A 3 -25.50 -18.94 -55.70
C ARG A 3 -26.36 -19.23 -54.47
N ILE A 4 -26.18 -18.48 -53.37
CA ILE A 4 -27.25 -18.13 -52.40
C ILE A 4 -27.01 -16.68 -51.89
N PRO A 5 -28.04 -15.82 -51.67
CA PRO A 5 -27.92 -14.36 -51.61
C PRO A 5 -28.17 -13.67 -50.24
N ARG A 6 -27.64 -12.43 -50.14
CA ARG A 6 -28.06 -11.15 -49.50
C ARG A 6 -28.94 -11.07 -48.21
N ARG A 7 -28.32 -10.51 -47.16
CA ARG A 7 -28.67 -9.30 -46.35
C ARG A 7 -29.95 -9.23 -45.47
N ALA A 8 -29.69 -9.07 -44.16
CA ALA A 8 -30.21 -8.05 -43.21
C ALA A 8 -31.70 -8.01 -42.80
N LEU A 9 -31.99 -8.06 -41.48
CA LEU A 9 -32.80 -7.05 -40.75
C LEU A 9 -32.86 -7.30 -39.22
N VAL A 10 -32.35 -6.33 -38.45
CA VAL A 10 -32.96 -5.67 -37.27
C VAL A 10 -33.55 -6.52 -36.13
N LEU A 11 -32.99 -6.38 -34.91
CA LEU A 11 -33.72 -6.01 -33.67
C LEU A 11 -32.75 -5.86 -32.48
N VAL A 12 -32.26 -4.64 -32.33
CA VAL A 12 -31.80 -4.04 -31.06
C VAL A 12 -33.06 -3.45 -30.39
N LEU A 13 -33.12 -3.51 -29.06
CA LEU A 13 -34.15 -2.98 -28.13
C LEU A 13 -35.40 -3.87 -27.92
N VAL A 14 -35.36 -4.74 -26.90
CA VAL A 14 -36.35 -4.92 -25.80
C VAL A 14 -35.81 -6.05 -24.91
N ALA A 15 -35.10 -5.72 -23.82
CA ALA A 15 -34.91 -6.57 -22.64
C ALA A 15 -34.00 -5.88 -21.61
N LEU A 16 -34.42 -4.74 -21.05
CA LEU A 16 -33.88 -4.29 -19.77
C LEU A 16 -34.94 -3.45 -19.05
N SER A 17 -35.96 -4.14 -18.57
CA SER A 17 -36.87 -3.65 -17.54
C SER A 17 -37.07 -4.76 -16.53
N THR A 18 -37.04 -4.38 -15.25
CA THR A 18 -37.36 -5.16 -14.03
C THR A 18 -36.28 -6.06 -13.42
N LEU A 19 -35.46 -5.49 -12.53
CA LEU A 19 -35.33 -6.01 -11.15
C LEU A 19 -34.74 -4.96 -10.20
N VAL A 20 -35.63 -4.22 -9.53
CA VAL A 20 -35.34 -3.56 -8.25
C VAL A 20 -36.27 -4.18 -7.21
N LEU A 21 -35.73 -4.38 -6.00
CA LEU A 21 -36.32 -4.81 -4.73
C LEU A 21 -36.49 -6.32 -4.46
N LEU A 22 -35.60 -6.85 -3.61
CA LEU A 22 -35.97 -7.56 -2.37
C LEU A 22 -34.76 -7.66 -1.43
N ALA A 23 -34.74 -6.81 -0.41
CA ALA A 23 -33.89 -6.95 0.78
C ALA A 23 -34.70 -7.66 1.89
N PRO A 24 -34.18 -8.73 2.54
CA PRO A 24 -34.72 -9.21 3.80
C PRO A 24 -33.96 -8.58 4.98
N GLY A 25 -34.41 -7.40 5.41
CA GLY A 25 -33.98 -6.76 6.67
C GLY A 25 -34.64 -7.37 7.91
N ARG A 26 -34.64 -8.69 8.06
CA ARG A 26 -35.23 -9.39 9.22
C ARG A 26 -34.35 -10.55 9.69
N SER A 27 -33.29 -10.25 10.44
CA SER A 27 -32.56 -11.28 11.22
C SER A 27 -31.89 -10.72 12.47
N PHE A 28 -31.40 -9.48 12.45
CA PHE A 28 -30.72 -8.86 13.60
C PHE A 28 -31.60 -8.68 14.86
N ALA A 29 -32.90 -8.41 14.70
CA ALA A 29 -33.81 -8.16 15.84
C ALA A 29 -34.26 -9.42 16.61
N GLN A 30 -34.07 -10.63 16.07
CA GLN A 30 -34.35 -11.86 16.82
C GLN A 30 -33.10 -12.35 17.57
N GLY A 31 -31.92 -12.30 16.93
CA GLY A 31 -30.65 -12.67 17.58
C GLY A 31 -30.36 -11.89 18.86
N GLY A 32 -30.61 -10.57 18.87
CA GLY A 32 -30.39 -9.74 20.07
C GLY A 32 -31.27 -10.11 21.27
N ARG A 33 -32.49 -10.61 21.05
CA ARG A 33 -33.39 -11.02 22.15
C ARG A 33 -33.01 -12.36 22.75
N ASP A 34 -32.52 -13.29 21.94
CA ASP A 34 -32.06 -14.60 22.44
C ASP A 34 -30.74 -14.48 23.19
N GLU A 35 -29.84 -13.62 22.72
CA GLU A 35 -28.62 -13.28 23.46
C GLU A 35 -28.97 -12.59 24.78
N ALA A 36 -29.89 -11.61 24.80
CA ALA A 36 -30.31 -10.93 26.02
C ALA A 36 -30.87 -11.90 27.09
N ARG A 37 -31.64 -12.92 26.70
CA ARG A 37 -32.13 -13.95 27.62
C ARG A 37 -31.01 -14.78 28.22
N THR A 38 -30.05 -15.17 27.40
CA THR A 38 -28.88 -15.94 27.84
C THR A 38 -28.04 -15.14 28.84
N ARG A 39 -27.80 -13.87 28.54
CA ARG A 39 -27.11 -12.90 29.42
C ARG A 39 -27.86 -12.72 30.74
N PHE A 40 -29.18 -12.54 30.67
CA PHE A 40 -30.01 -12.42 31.87
C PHE A 40 -29.95 -13.66 32.77
N ALA A 41 -30.07 -14.86 32.19
CA ALA A 41 -29.98 -16.12 32.95
C ALA A 41 -28.61 -16.25 33.65
N ARG A 42 -27.53 -15.90 32.95
CA ARG A 42 -26.19 -15.89 33.54
C ARG A 42 -26.04 -14.85 34.66
N GLY A 43 -26.66 -13.68 34.50
CA GLY A 43 -26.71 -12.66 35.55
C GLY A 43 -27.38 -13.16 36.83
N VAL A 44 -28.48 -13.92 36.72
CA VAL A 44 -29.16 -14.54 37.87
C VAL A 44 -28.25 -15.55 38.56
N GLU A 45 -27.60 -16.45 37.82
CA GLU A 45 -26.65 -17.41 38.40
C GLU A 45 -25.51 -16.71 39.15
N LEU A 46 -24.92 -15.68 38.55
CA LEU A 46 -23.83 -14.92 39.17
C LEU A 46 -24.29 -14.15 40.41
N TYR A 47 -25.53 -13.67 40.43
CA TYR A 47 -26.12 -13.03 41.58
C TYR A 47 -26.30 -14.02 42.75
N ASP A 48 -26.81 -15.22 42.46
CA ASP A 48 -26.97 -16.29 43.45
C ASP A 48 -25.62 -16.81 43.98
N GLU A 49 -24.56 -16.75 43.16
CA GLU A 49 -23.17 -17.00 43.55
C GLU A 49 -22.55 -15.86 44.41
N GLY A 50 -23.25 -14.74 44.62
CA GLY A 50 -22.74 -13.56 45.33
C GLY A 50 -21.71 -12.73 44.53
N ARG A 51 -21.58 -12.98 43.23
CA ARG A 51 -20.63 -12.31 42.33
C ARG A 51 -21.26 -11.08 41.68
N TYR A 52 -21.57 -10.09 42.52
CA TYR A 52 -22.40 -8.96 42.13
C TYR A 52 -21.83 -8.09 40.98
N ASP A 53 -20.52 -7.83 40.92
CA ASP A 53 -19.93 -7.06 39.80
C ASP A 53 -20.11 -7.76 38.45
N ALA A 54 -19.93 -9.09 38.42
CA ALA A 54 -20.11 -9.89 37.22
C ALA A 54 -21.60 -9.99 36.84
N ALA A 55 -22.48 -10.15 37.83
CA ALA A 55 -23.92 -10.15 37.61
C ALA A 55 -24.40 -8.81 37.01
N LEU A 56 -23.88 -7.68 37.51
CA LEU A 56 -24.22 -6.36 37.02
C LEU A 56 -23.88 -6.21 35.53
N ALA A 57 -22.68 -6.63 35.12
CA ALA A 57 -22.25 -6.58 33.72
C ALA A 57 -23.17 -7.41 32.81
N GLU A 58 -23.57 -8.62 33.23
CA GLU A 58 -24.48 -9.47 32.46
C GLU A 58 -25.90 -8.87 32.38
N PHE A 59 -26.42 -8.31 33.46
CA PHE A 59 -27.74 -7.66 33.46
C PHE A 59 -27.76 -6.36 32.63
N GLN A 60 -26.72 -5.54 32.71
CA GLN A 60 -26.57 -4.35 31.88
C GLN A 60 -26.53 -4.74 30.39
N ARG A 61 -25.72 -5.75 30.04
CA ARG A 61 -25.66 -6.21 28.66
C ARG A 61 -26.99 -6.77 28.17
N ALA A 62 -27.71 -7.52 29.00
CA ALA A 62 -29.05 -7.99 28.68
C ALA A 62 -30.03 -6.83 28.44
N TYR A 63 -29.97 -5.79 29.27
CA TYR A 63 -30.81 -4.61 29.15
C TYR A 63 -30.49 -3.78 27.90
N ASP A 64 -29.21 -3.61 27.54
CA ASP A 64 -28.79 -2.91 26.33
C ASP A 64 -29.24 -3.61 25.05
N LEU A 65 -29.20 -4.95 25.05
CA LEU A 65 -29.61 -5.79 23.91
C LEU A 65 -31.12 -5.85 23.73
N ALA A 66 -31.87 -5.94 24.84
CA ALA A 66 -33.32 -5.98 24.84
C ALA A 66 -33.89 -5.30 26.10
N PRO A 67 -34.16 -3.98 26.05
CA PRO A 67 -34.65 -3.24 27.20
C PRO A 67 -35.96 -3.81 27.73
N ALA A 68 -35.95 -4.27 28.98
CA ALA A 68 -37.11 -4.84 29.65
C ALA A 68 -37.18 -4.38 31.10
N VAL A 69 -38.35 -3.90 31.52
CA VAL A 69 -38.57 -3.36 32.88
C VAL A 69 -38.20 -4.37 33.97
N ALA A 70 -38.44 -5.66 33.76
CA ALA A 70 -38.09 -6.70 34.72
C ALA A 70 -36.58 -6.80 35.01
N VAL A 71 -35.72 -6.43 34.05
CA VAL A 71 -34.26 -6.44 34.23
C VAL A 71 -33.80 -5.29 35.13
N LEU A 72 -34.50 -4.13 35.10
CA LEU A 72 -34.18 -2.97 35.93
C LEU A 72 -34.23 -3.28 37.43
N PHE A 73 -35.18 -4.12 37.86
CA PHE A 73 -35.25 -4.55 39.27
C PHE A 73 -33.98 -5.32 39.68
N ASN A 74 -33.49 -6.21 38.83
CA ASN A 74 -32.26 -6.98 39.10
C ASN A 74 -31.03 -6.07 39.11
N ILE A 75 -30.91 -5.16 38.14
CA ILE A 75 -29.86 -4.13 38.12
C ILE A 75 -29.87 -3.33 39.43
N ALA A 76 -31.06 -2.89 39.88
CA ALA A 76 -31.21 -2.12 41.11
C ALA A 76 -30.79 -2.91 42.37
N GLN A 77 -31.16 -4.19 42.46
CA GLN A 77 -30.76 -5.08 43.56
C GLN A 77 -29.25 -5.36 43.58
N VAL A 78 -28.63 -5.52 42.41
CA VAL A 78 -27.19 -5.74 42.32
C VAL A 78 -26.43 -4.49 42.76
N HIS A 79 -26.86 -3.30 42.32
CA HIS A 79 -26.30 -2.04 42.81
C HIS A 79 -26.46 -1.87 44.33
N ALA A 80 -27.62 -2.26 44.90
CA ALA A 80 -27.84 -2.23 46.34
C ALA A 80 -26.83 -3.13 47.08
N ALA A 81 -26.61 -4.35 46.57
CA ALA A 81 -25.66 -5.32 47.12
C ALA A 81 -24.20 -4.86 47.03
N LEU A 82 -23.83 -4.16 45.96
CA LEU A 82 -22.51 -3.54 45.78
C LEU A 82 -22.31 -2.28 46.63
N GLY A 83 -23.38 -1.75 47.23
CA GLY A 83 -23.35 -0.50 47.98
C GLY A 83 -23.39 0.77 47.12
N HIS A 84 -23.68 0.62 45.84
CA HIS A 84 -23.93 1.68 44.85
C HIS A 84 -25.36 2.21 45.02
N ALA A 85 -25.61 2.90 46.14
CA ALA A 85 -26.96 3.31 46.54
C ALA A 85 -27.58 4.32 45.56
N VAL A 86 -26.79 5.24 44.98
CA VAL A 86 -27.28 6.22 44.00
C VAL A 86 -27.83 5.53 42.76
N GLU A 87 -27.02 4.64 42.18
CA GLU A 87 -27.37 3.87 40.99
C GLU A 87 -28.54 2.91 41.26
N SER A 88 -28.58 2.31 42.46
CA SER A 88 -29.70 1.47 42.89
C SER A 88 -31.01 2.26 42.96
N VAL A 89 -31.00 3.45 43.58
CA VAL A 89 -32.17 4.34 43.64
C VAL A 89 -32.63 4.73 42.24
N ASP A 90 -31.71 5.13 41.35
CA ASP A 90 -32.05 5.53 39.98
C ASP A 90 -32.70 4.36 39.20
N ALA A 91 -32.18 3.14 39.35
CA ALA A 91 -32.72 1.95 38.73
C ALA A 91 -34.10 1.55 39.30
N PHE A 92 -34.31 1.63 40.62
CA PHE A 92 -35.62 1.37 41.25
C PHE A 92 -36.68 2.43 40.87
N GLU A 93 -36.32 3.72 40.85
CA GLU A 93 -37.22 4.78 40.41
C GLU A 93 -37.63 4.58 38.95
N ARG A 94 -36.67 4.19 38.09
CA ARG A 94 -36.95 3.84 36.70
C ARG A 94 -37.86 2.62 36.60
N TYR A 95 -37.60 1.55 37.36
CA TYR A 95 -38.44 0.36 37.42
C TYR A 95 -39.89 0.71 37.77
N LEU A 96 -40.11 1.47 38.85
CA LEU A 96 -41.45 1.84 39.33
C LEU A 96 -42.20 2.74 38.36
N ARG A 97 -41.48 3.68 37.72
CA ARG A 97 -42.02 4.61 36.73
C ARG A 97 -42.39 3.91 35.42
N GLU A 98 -41.49 3.11 34.87
CA GLU A 98 -41.70 2.44 33.58
C GLU A 98 -42.66 1.26 33.69
N GLY A 99 -42.63 0.52 34.81
CA GLY A 99 -43.53 -0.61 35.01
C GLY A 99 -44.95 -0.20 35.34
N GLY A 100 -45.17 0.94 36.00
CA GLY A 100 -46.51 1.50 36.24
C GLY A 100 -47.51 0.45 36.76
N ALA A 101 -48.68 0.35 36.11
CA ALA A 101 -49.73 -0.60 36.48
C ALA A 101 -49.42 -2.08 36.14
N THR A 102 -48.35 -2.37 35.42
CA THR A 102 -47.96 -3.75 35.06
C THR A 102 -47.22 -4.48 36.18
N ILE A 103 -46.73 -3.73 37.18
CA ILE A 103 -46.09 -4.29 38.37
C ILE A 103 -47.19 -4.72 39.35
N SER A 104 -47.16 -5.99 39.78
CA SER A 104 -48.05 -6.50 40.82
C SER A 104 -47.91 -5.70 42.13
N PRO A 105 -48.98 -5.52 42.93
CA PRO A 105 -48.93 -4.75 44.18
C PRO A 105 -47.82 -5.19 45.15
N GLU A 106 -47.57 -6.50 45.25
CA GLU A 106 -46.52 -7.07 46.11
C GLU A 106 -45.11 -6.62 45.67
N ARG A 107 -44.71 -6.90 44.43
CA ARG A 107 -43.41 -6.46 43.88
C ARG A 107 -43.20 -4.94 43.92
N ARG A 108 -44.28 -4.17 43.77
CA ARG A 108 -44.23 -2.71 43.91
C ARG A 108 -43.86 -2.33 45.35
N ALA A 109 -44.51 -2.94 46.34
CA ALA A 109 -44.19 -2.70 47.76
C ALA A 109 -42.74 -3.10 48.09
N ASP A 110 -42.23 -4.21 47.56
CA ASP A 110 -40.84 -4.63 47.75
C ASP A 110 -39.85 -3.62 47.16
N ALA A 111 -40.09 -3.17 45.93
CA ALA A 111 -39.26 -2.17 45.26
C ALA A 111 -39.30 -0.81 46.00
N GLU A 112 -40.47 -0.38 46.46
CA GLU A 112 -40.63 0.88 47.22
C GLU A 112 -39.92 0.80 48.60
N ALA A 113 -39.97 -0.35 49.26
CA ALA A 113 -39.26 -0.57 50.52
C ALA A 113 -37.73 -0.57 50.35
N GLU A 114 -37.21 -1.22 49.31
CA GLU A 114 -35.78 -1.19 49.00
C GLU A 114 -35.32 0.20 48.54
N LEU A 115 -36.10 0.88 47.70
CA LEU A 115 -35.86 2.26 47.30
C LEU A 115 -35.72 3.18 48.53
N ALA A 116 -36.61 3.04 49.52
CA ALA A 116 -36.52 3.82 50.76
C ALA A 116 -35.23 3.52 51.55
N ARG A 117 -34.81 2.24 51.65
CA ARG A 117 -33.56 1.85 52.29
C ARG A 117 -32.34 2.44 51.58
N GLN A 118 -32.30 2.39 50.25
CA GLN A 118 -31.17 2.91 49.48
C GLN A 118 -31.11 4.44 49.51
N ARG A 119 -32.26 5.14 49.49
CA ARG A 119 -32.32 6.59 49.67
C ARG A 119 -31.71 7.05 50.99
N ALA A 120 -31.94 6.30 52.08
CA ALA A 120 -31.33 6.61 53.38
C ALA A 120 -29.80 6.50 53.37
N ARG A 121 -29.22 5.82 52.38
CA ARG A 121 -27.76 5.68 52.19
C ARG A 121 -27.19 6.71 51.21
N ILE A 122 -27.99 7.61 50.64
CA ILE A 122 -27.51 8.66 49.76
C ILE A 122 -27.31 9.94 50.56
N SER A 123 -26.22 10.65 50.30
CA SER A 123 -25.92 11.98 50.79
C SER A 123 -25.77 12.93 49.61
N THR A 124 -25.86 14.25 49.84
CA THR A 124 -25.58 15.25 48.81
C THR A 124 -24.40 16.12 49.22
N LEU A 125 -23.43 16.29 48.32
CA LEU A 125 -22.25 17.11 48.53
C LEU A 125 -22.31 18.43 47.77
N VAL A 126 -21.81 19.49 48.39
CA VAL A 126 -21.37 20.71 47.72
C VAL A 126 -19.85 20.71 47.72
N ILE A 127 -19.22 20.72 46.54
CA ILE A 127 -17.76 20.75 46.42
C ILE A 127 -17.36 22.16 45.97
N GLU A 128 -16.61 22.85 46.83
CA GLU A 128 -16.11 24.21 46.59
C GLU A 128 -14.61 24.14 46.33
N ALA A 129 -14.14 24.82 45.26
CA ALA A 129 -12.73 25.01 45.01
C ALA A 129 -12.38 26.47 44.70
N ASN A 130 -11.13 26.85 44.97
CA ASN A 130 -10.59 28.18 44.70
C ASN A 130 -10.35 28.45 43.20
N VAL A 131 -10.30 27.41 42.37
CA VAL A 131 -10.08 27.50 40.91
C VAL A 131 -11.39 27.25 40.17
N LEU A 132 -11.76 28.14 39.23
CA LEU A 132 -12.89 27.97 38.33
C LEU A 132 -12.54 26.99 37.19
N GLY A 133 -13.49 26.15 36.80
CA GLY A 133 -13.31 25.15 35.74
C GLY A 133 -12.44 23.97 36.14
N ALA A 134 -12.11 23.80 37.43
CA ALA A 134 -11.38 22.65 37.91
C ALA A 134 -12.24 21.40 37.79
N ILE A 135 -11.67 20.30 37.32
CA ILE A 135 -12.38 19.03 37.17
C ILE A 135 -12.42 18.34 38.51
N VAL A 136 -13.62 17.93 38.91
CA VAL A 136 -13.90 17.23 40.16
C VAL A 136 -14.23 15.78 39.83
N ALA A 137 -13.55 14.85 40.50
CA ALA A 137 -13.82 13.42 40.43
C ALA A 137 -14.15 12.87 41.83
N ILE A 138 -15.07 11.92 41.89
CA ILE A 138 -15.40 11.17 43.11
C ILE A 138 -15.20 9.69 42.80
N ASP A 139 -14.33 9.03 43.57
CA ASP A 139 -13.89 7.64 43.37
C ASP A 139 -13.48 7.38 41.92
N ASP A 140 -12.61 8.27 41.41
CA ASP A 140 -12.06 8.25 40.05
C ASP A 140 -13.07 8.49 38.91
N VAL A 141 -14.33 8.82 39.22
CA VAL A 141 -15.35 9.22 38.23
C VAL A 141 -15.49 10.74 38.18
N ASP A 142 -15.22 11.35 37.03
CA ASP A 142 -15.43 12.79 36.80
C ASP A 142 -16.92 13.14 36.96
N VAL A 143 -17.25 13.99 37.94
CA VAL A 143 -18.64 14.43 38.26
C VAL A 143 -18.98 15.80 37.70
N GLY A 144 -17.99 16.56 37.24
CA GLY A 144 -18.18 17.87 36.59
C GLY A 144 -17.02 18.83 36.84
N THR A 145 -17.29 20.12 36.64
CA THR A 145 -16.32 21.20 36.84
C THR A 145 -16.81 22.25 37.85
N THR A 146 -15.89 22.91 38.53
CA THR A 146 -16.21 23.95 39.53
C THR A 146 -16.61 25.28 38.90
N PRO A 147 -17.54 26.05 39.50
CA PRO A 147 -18.46 25.61 40.56
C PRO A 147 -19.48 24.61 40.00
N LEU A 148 -19.74 23.54 40.74
CA LEU A 148 -20.78 22.57 40.37
C LEU A 148 -22.15 23.23 40.55
N GLY A 149 -22.94 23.28 39.47
CA GLY A 149 -24.25 23.94 39.48
C GLY A 149 -25.31 23.23 40.35
N GLU A 150 -25.17 21.92 40.53
CA GLU A 150 -26.06 21.09 41.35
C GLU A 150 -25.29 20.34 42.44
N ARG A 151 -25.99 19.94 43.52
CA ARG A 151 -25.40 19.10 44.58
C ARG A 151 -25.14 17.70 44.05
N VAL A 152 -23.97 17.15 44.32
CA VAL A 152 -23.61 15.81 43.84
C VAL A 152 -24.16 14.76 44.79
N ARG A 153 -24.98 13.82 44.28
CA ARG A 153 -25.45 12.66 45.06
C ARG A 153 -24.33 11.63 45.15
N VAL A 154 -24.06 11.14 46.36
CA VAL A 154 -23.05 10.11 46.61
C VAL A 154 -23.57 9.10 47.61
N SER A 155 -23.17 7.83 47.49
CA SER A 155 -23.53 6.84 48.51
C SER A 155 -22.66 7.00 49.75
N ALA A 156 -23.25 6.81 50.92
CA ALA A 156 -22.60 6.89 52.22
C ALA A 156 -21.42 5.93 52.33
N GLY A 157 -20.40 6.33 53.09
CA GLY A 157 -19.13 5.63 53.23
C GLY A 157 -17.93 6.55 53.11
N GLU A 158 -16.74 5.96 53.04
CA GLU A 158 -15.52 6.68 52.68
C GLU A 158 -15.53 6.95 51.17
N ARG A 159 -15.27 8.20 50.78
CA ARG A 159 -15.20 8.65 49.39
C ARG A 159 -13.92 9.40 49.13
N VAL A 160 -13.34 9.18 47.96
CA VAL A 160 -12.15 9.89 47.51
C VAL A 160 -12.58 10.99 46.55
N ILE A 161 -12.38 12.24 46.94
CA ILE A 161 -12.65 13.40 46.08
C ILE A 161 -11.31 13.90 45.54
N ALA A 162 -11.14 13.90 44.22
CA ALA A 162 -9.97 14.46 43.54
C ALA A 162 -10.38 15.71 42.76
N VAL A 163 -9.61 16.80 42.91
CA VAL A 163 -9.81 18.02 42.12
C VAL A 163 -8.52 18.36 41.41
N ARG A 164 -8.61 18.60 40.10
CA ARG A 164 -7.49 18.88 39.22
C ARG A 164 -7.79 20.06 38.31
N ALA A 165 -6.78 20.91 38.08
CA ALA A 165 -6.86 22.00 37.13
C ALA A 165 -5.51 22.15 36.40
N PRO A 166 -5.49 22.63 35.14
CA PRO A 166 -4.24 22.96 34.46
C PRO A 166 -3.38 23.91 35.31
N GLY A 167 -2.08 23.65 35.37
CA GLY A 167 -1.12 24.46 36.14
C GLY A 167 -1.23 24.32 37.66
N HIS A 168 -2.01 23.37 38.17
CA HIS A 168 -2.19 23.12 39.61
C HIS A 168 -1.90 21.67 39.97
N GLU A 169 -1.46 21.45 41.21
CA GLU A 169 -1.33 20.09 41.74
C GLU A 169 -2.70 19.46 41.94
N THR A 170 -2.82 18.16 41.64
CA THR A 170 -4.06 17.43 41.92
C THR A 170 -4.19 17.25 43.43
N VAL A 171 -5.30 17.72 43.99
CA VAL A 171 -5.59 17.55 45.41
C VAL A 171 -6.59 16.42 45.59
N THR A 172 -6.21 15.42 46.39
CA THR A 172 -7.07 14.28 46.73
C THR A 172 -7.43 14.32 48.20
N ARG A 173 -8.72 14.25 48.51
CA ARG A 173 -9.25 14.27 49.88
C ARG A 173 -10.15 13.05 50.13
N ARG A 174 -9.87 12.31 51.19
CA ARG A 174 -10.77 11.25 51.68
C ARG A 174 -11.76 11.84 52.67
N VAL A 175 -13.05 11.60 52.44
CA VAL A 175 -14.14 12.09 53.31
C VAL A 175 -15.05 10.94 53.69
N ARG A 176 -15.48 10.92 54.96
CA ARG A 176 -16.44 9.93 55.45
C ARG A 176 -17.83 10.55 55.49
N ILE A 177 -18.72 10.05 54.65
CA ILE A 177 -20.03 10.64 54.43
C ILE A 177 -21.11 9.75 55.06
N ALA A 178 -21.91 10.33 55.95
CA ALA A 178 -23.08 9.66 56.50
C ALA A 178 -24.27 9.73 55.52
N GLY A 179 -25.12 8.69 55.50
CA GLY A 179 -26.34 8.67 54.70
C GLY A 179 -27.35 9.73 55.16
N GLY A 180 -28.06 10.34 54.22
CA GLY A 180 -29.02 11.42 54.47
C GLY A 180 -28.40 12.77 54.86
N ALA A 181 -27.07 12.90 54.83
CA ALA A 181 -26.40 14.15 55.16
C ALA A 181 -26.39 15.14 53.98
N HIS A 182 -26.14 16.41 54.31
CA HIS A 182 -25.80 17.46 53.36
C HIS A 182 -24.47 18.08 53.82
N GLU A 183 -23.40 17.86 53.07
CA GLU A 183 -22.04 18.26 53.48
C GLU A 183 -21.39 19.14 52.42
N THR A 184 -20.59 20.11 52.88
CA THR A 184 -19.76 20.96 52.01
C THR A 184 -18.30 20.58 52.17
N VAL A 185 -17.67 20.17 51.07
CA VAL A 185 -16.24 19.84 51.02
C VAL A 185 -15.50 20.97 50.29
N ARG A 186 -14.63 21.68 51.02
CA ARG A 186 -13.76 22.72 50.45
C ARG A 186 -12.41 22.14 50.08
N ILE A 187 -11.94 22.46 48.89
CA ILE A 187 -10.66 21.98 48.34
C ILE A 187 -9.89 23.18 47.79
N GLU A 188 -8.67 23.38 48.27
CA GLU A 188 -7.79 24.45 47.83
C GLU A 188 -6.71 23.85 46.92
N LEU A 189 -6.71 24.22 45.65
CA LEU A 189 -5.66 23.84 44.70
C LEU A 189 -4.50 24.80 44.82
N ILE A 190 -3.30 24.23 44.82
CA ILE A 190 -2.03 24.95 44.85
C ILE A 190 -1.47 24.95 43.42
N GLU A 191 -1.01 26.10 42.93
CA GLU A 191 -0.31 26.20 41.65
C GLU A 191 0.92 25.28 41.63
N SER A 192 1.05 24.44 40.59
CA SER A 192 2.19 23.54 40.44
C SER A 192 3.45 24.35 40.15
N ALA A 193 4.41 24.31 41.08
CA ALA A 193 5.67 25.05 41.03
C ALA A 193 6.70 24.55 39.99
N SER A 194 6.33 23.66 39.06
CA SER A 194 7.17 23.37 37.90
C SER A 194 6.61 24.12 36.68
N PRO A 195 6.97 25.40 36.49
CA PRO A 195 6.63 26.09 35.26
C PRO A 195 7.23 25.29 34.11
N ARG A 196 6.40 24.78 33.20
CA ARG A 196 6.85 23.98 32.04
C ARG A 196 6.83 24.81 30.78
N ALA A 197 7.77 24.50 29.89
CA ALA A 197 7.82 24.98 28.51
C ALA A 197 7.93 23.76 27.58
N SER A 198 7.83 23.98 26.27
CA SER A 198 7.99 22.94 25.26
C SER A 198 9.20 23.25 24.38
N LEU A 199 10.09 22.28 24.16
CA LEU A 199 11.22 22.39 23.25
C LEU A 199 10.88 21.71 21.93
N ARG A 200 10.97 22.45 20.82
CA ARG A 200 10.83 21.92 19.46
C ARG A 200 12.20 21.90 18.78
N VAL A 201 12.81 20.71 18.69
CA VAL A 201 14.06 20.52 17.95
C VAL A 201 13.78 20.32 16.47
N ARG A 202 14.44 21.09 15.59
CA ARG A 202 14.30 20.99 14.14
C ARG A 202 15.66 20.67 13.52
N THR A 203 15.74 19.56 12.80
CA THR A 203 16.93 19.18 12.03
C THR A 203 16.56 18.26 10.88
N THR A 204 17.33 18.30 9.79
CA THR A 204 17.23 17.36 8.67
C THR A 204 18.10 16.12 8.87
N LEU A 205 18.95 16.11 9.91
CA LEU A 205 19.88 15.03 10.17
C LEU A 205 19.22 13.96 11.05
N PRO A 206 19.10 12.70 10.60
CA PRO A 206 18.65 11.60 11.45
C PRO A 206 19.76 11.15 12.42
N GLY A 207 19.36 10.58 13.56
CA GLY A 207 20.30 9.97 14.52
C GLY A 207 21.19 10.95 15.27
N VAL A 208 20.82 12.23 15.36
CA VAL A 208 21.51 13.20 16.22
C VAL A 208 21.08 12.99 17.66
N GLU A 209 22.03 12.74 18.56
CA GLU A 209 21.80 12.68 20.00
C GLU A 209 21.60 14.08 20.56
N ILE A 210 20.43 14.35 21.14
CA ILE A 210 20.12 15.61 21.80
C ILE A 210 20.23 15.44 23.30
N LEU A 211 21.02 16.30 23.93
CA LEU A 211 21.13 16.44 25.37
C LEU A 211 20.62 17.83 25.80
N LEU A 212 19.85 17.87 26.87
CA LEU A 212 19.41 19.10 27.53
C LEU A 212 19.96 19.10 28.95
N ASP A 213 20.77 20.11 29.29
CA ASP A 213 21.46 20.22 30.59
C ASP A 213 22.19 18.92 30.94
N ASP A 214 22.95 18.42 29.97
CA ASP A 214 23.74 17.19 30.02
C ASP A 214 22.92 15.89 30.18
N ARG A 215 21.58 15.94 30.10
CA ARG A 215 20.70 14.77 30.12
C ARG A 215 20.23 14.39 28.70
N PRO A 216 20.34 13.12 28.28
CA PRO A 216 19.89 12.71 26.96
C PRO A 216 18.35 12.78 26.84
N LEU A 217 17.86 13.51 25.83
CA LEU A 217 16.44 13.56 25.46
C LEU A 217 16.07 12.47 24.45
N GLY A 218 17.00 12.05 23.60
CA GLY A 218 16.78 11.04 22.57
C GLY A 218 17.55 11.31 21.27
N LEU A 219 17.21 10.56 20.23
CA LEU A 219 17.78 10.67 18.88
C LEU A 219 16.77 11.32 17.94
N THR A 220 17.24 12.14 17.00
CA THR A 220 16.39 12.77 15.98
C THR A 220 15.92 11.78 14.89
N PRO A 221 14.75 12.01 14.27
CA PRO A 221 13.79 13.11 14.52
C PRO A 221 12.90 12.87 15.75
N PHE A 222 12.40 13.94 16.36
CA PHE A 222 11.36 13.87 17.39
C PHE A 222 9.97 14.01 16.75
N ASP A 223 9.03 13.14 17.13
CA ASP A 223 7.64 13.17 16.61
C ASP A 223 6.84 14.38 17.12
N SER A 224 7.20 14.92 18.28
CA SER A 224 6.53 16.05 18.92
C SER A 224 7.48 16.88 19.77
N SER A 225 7.00 18.02 20.27
CA SER A 225 7.77 18.87 21.18
C SER A 225 7.96 18.19 22.54
N VAL A 226 9.16 18.34 23.12
CA VAL A 226 9.52 17.74 24.40
C VAL A 226 9.18 18.71 25.54
N GLN A 227 8.51 18.23 26.59
CA GLN A 227 8.24 19.05 27.78
C GLN A 227 9.53 19.26 28.58
N ILE A 228 9.84 20.52 28.88
CA ILE A 228 11.01 20.93 29.64
C ILE A 228 10.60 21.86 30.77
N GLU A 229 11.47 22.06 31.76
CA GLU A 229 11.26 23.10 32.76
C GLU A 229 11.35 24.50 32.10
N ALA A 230 10.73 25.50 32.71
CA ALA A 230 10.90 26.88 32.28
C ALA A 230 12.14 27.45 32.96
N GLY A 231 12.98 28.16 32.21
CA GLY A 231 14.24 28.69 32.71
C GLY A 231 15.36 28.63 31.67
N PRO A 232 16.60 28.93 32.08
CA PRO A 232 17.77 28.79 31.22
C PRO A 232 18.12 27.31 31.03
N HIS A 233 18.43 26.94 29.78
CA HIS A 233 18.85 25.60 29.39
C HIS A 233 20.05 25.65 28.45
N ARG A 234 20.82 24.56 28.42
CA ARG A 234 21.86 24.30 27.44
C ARG A 234 21.52 23.05 26.63
N LEU A 235 21.33 23.24 25.33
CA LEU A 235 21.13 22.16 24.37
C LEU A 235 22.49 21.79 23.75
N VAL A 236 22.81 20.51 23.77
CA VAL A 236 23.98 19.93 23.11
C VAL A 236 23.51 18.87 22.13
N ALA A 237 23.95 18.94 20.89
CA ALA A 237 23.64 17.96 19.85
C ALA A 237 24.93 17.29 19.37
N ARG A 238 24.94 15.94 19.39
CA ARG A 238 26.10 15.11 19.05
C ARG A 238 25.76 14.13 17.95
N ARG A 239 26.67 13.99 16.99
CA ARG A 239 26.61 12.97 15.92
C ARG A 239 28.04 12.65 15.46
N PRO A 240 28.44 11.38 15.36
CA PRO A 240 29.76 11.01 14.82
C PRO A 240 30.02 11.67 13.46
N GLY A 241 31.25 12.14 13.22
CA GLY A 241 31.62 12.82 11.97
C GLY A 241 31.08 14.25 11.80
N TYR A 242 30.38 14.79 12.80
CA TYR A 242 29.93 16.19 12.84
C TYR A 242 30.53 16.93 14.03
N ARG A 243 30.68 18.24 13.88
CA ARG A 243 31.02 19.12 15.00
C ARG A 243 29.87 19.16 16.00
N THR A 244 30.19 19.14 17.30
CA THR A 244 29.18 19.30 18.35
C THR A 244 28.50 20.66 18.20
N PHE A 245 27.17 20.64 18.17
CA PHE A 245 26.37 21.86 18.21
C PHE A 245 25.98 22.12 19.67
N GLU A 246 26.18 23.35 20.13
CA GLU A 246 25.80 23.77 21.48
C GLU A 246 25.08 25.12 21.43
N GLN A 247 23.96 25.22 22.14
CA GLN A 247 23.20 26.46 22.24
C GLN A 247 22.58 26.60 23.63
N SER A 248 22.83 27.72 24.29
CA SER A 248 22.09 28.12 25.48
C SER A 248 20.86 28.93 25.09
N PHE A 249 19.74 28.69 25.75
CA PHE A 249 18.49 29.40 25.53
C PHE A 249 17.71 29.58 26.83
N ALA A 250 16.75 30.50 26.85
CA ALA A 250 15.78 30.60 27.93
C ALA A 250 14.43 30.09 27.43
N ALA A 251 13.74 29.30 28.25
CA ALA A 251 12.42 28.78 27.99
C ALA A 251 11.40 29.49 28.90
N PRO A 252 10.71 30.52 28.43
CA PRO A 252 9.63 31.15 29.18
C PRO A 252 8.51 30.17 29.53
N LEU A 253 7.85 30.38 30.66
CA LEU A 253 6.70 29.57 31.09
C LEU A 253 5.62 29.50 30.00
N GLY A 254 5.18 28.28 29.69
CA GLY A 254 4.12 28.01 28.72
C GLY A 254 4.51 28.24 27.25
N SER A 255 5.76 28.62 26.97
CA SER A 255 6.23 28.84 25.60
C SER A 255 6.61 27.54 24.89
N GLU A 256 6.56 27.56 23.56
CA GLU A 256 7.26 26.58 22.71
C GLU A 256 8.51 27.24 22.15
N VAL A 257 9.69 26.71 22.48
CA VAL A 257 10.98 27.20 22.00
C VAL A 257 11.44 26.34 20.82
N PRO A 258 11.42 26.86 19.58
CA PRO A 258 12.02 26.19 18.44
C PRO A 258 13.54 26.37 18.46
N ILE A 259 14.30 25.28 18.30
CA ILE A 259 15.75 25.30 18.11
C ILE A 259 16.08 24.58 16.79
N ASP A 260 16.65 25.32 15.85
CA ASP A 260 17.13 24.78 14.58
C ASP A 260 18.56 24.24 14.77
N VAL A 261 18.71 22.93 14.83
CA VAL A 261 20.00 22.24 15.00
C VAL A 261 20.63 22.01 13.63
N LEU A 262 21.48 22.96 13.24
CA LEU A 262 22.25 22.93 12.01
C LEU A 262 23.69 22.51 12.33
N MET A 263 24.04 21.25 12.01
CA MET A 263 25.37 20.71 12.27
C MET A 263 26.23 20.69 11.00
N GLU A 264 27.48 21.08 11.14
CA GLU A 264 28.49 20.98 10.09
C GLU A 264 29.27 19.67 10.22
N ARG A 265 29.59 19.04 9.08
CA ARG A 265 30.52 17.89 9.06
C ARG A 265 31.88 18.34 9.58
N ASP A 266 32.53 17.49 10.36
CA ASP A 266 33.91 17.72 10.78
C ASP A 266 34.86 17.25 9.66
N PRO A 267 35.58 18.16 8.97
CA PRO A 267 36.52 17.77 7.91
C PRO A 267 37.72 16.98 8.44
N HIS A 268 37.94 16.95 9.76
CA HIS A 268 39.00 16.19 10.41
C HIS A 268 38.47 14.99 11.19
N ALA A 269 37.25 14.55 10.89
CA ALA A 269 36.67 13.35 11.48
C ALA A 269 37.61 12.14 11.31
N PRO A 270 37.92 11.39 12.39
CA PRO A 270 38.72 10.18 12.28
C PRO A 270 38.10 9.18 11.32
N ALA A 271 38.92 8.43 10.57
CA ALA A 271 38.42 7.40 9.65
C ALA A 271 37.50 6.36 10.33
N GLY A 272 37.68 6.13 11.65
CA GLY A 272 36.85 5.23 12.44
C GLY A 272 35.40 5.70 12.67
N VAL A 273 35.04 6.93 12.28
CA VAL A 273 33.66 7.44 12.33
C VAL A 273 33.08 7.72 10.95
N LEU A 274 33.73 7.21 9.89
CA LEU A 274 33.29 7.30 8.50
C LEU A 274 33.01 5.90 7.93
N GLY A 275 32.12 5.85 6.95
CA GLY A 275 31.83 4.69 6.11
C GLY A 275 31.57 5.13 4.67
N GLU A 276 31.24 4.19 3.79
CA GLU A 276 30.95 4.48 2.38
C GLU A 276 29.56 4.00 1.98
N ILE A 277 28.87 4.78 1.16
CA ILE A 277 27.68 4.36 0.43
C ILE A 277 28.07 4.12 -1.03
N GLU A 278 27.79 2.92 -1.56
CA GLU A 278 27.89 2.59 -2.98
C GLU A 278 26.51 2.51 -3.63
N LEU A 279 26.20 3.46 -4.52
CA LEU A 279 24.94 3.51 -5.26
C LEU A 279 24.99 2.61 -6.51
N GLN A 280 24.16 1.56 -6.53
CA GLN A 280 23.94 0.74 -7.72
C GLN A 280 22.65 1.18 -8.43
N LEU A 281 22.78 2.12 -9.37
CA LEU A 281 21.67 2.62 -10.19
C LEU A 281 21.87 2.20 -11.67
N PRO A 282 20.81 2.16 -12.49
CA PRO A 282 20.92 1.90 -13.92
C PRO A 282 21.79 2.94 -14.64
N ASP A 283 22.15 2.62 -15.88
CA ASP A 283 22.81 3.54 -16.80
C ASP A 283 21.80 4.56 -17.33
N ALA A 284 21.50 5.54 -16.48
CA ALA A 284 20.58 6.63 -16.75
C ALA A 284 21.09 7.89 -16.05
N GLU A 285 20.66 9.08 -16.50
CA GLU A 285 20.92 10.31 -15.76
C GLU A 285 20.24 10.27 -14.40
N TRP A 286 20.94 10.74 -13.37
CA TRP A 286 20.42 10.79 -12.02
C TRP A 286 21.02 11.95 -11.22
N ALA A 287 20.24 12.42 -10.27
CA ALA A 287 20.64 13.36 -9.24
C ALA A 287 20.26 12.80 -7.87
N GLY A 288 20.97 13.23 -6.82
CA GLY A 288 20.64 12.78 -5.47
C GLY A 288 21.18 13.69 -4.39
N THR A 289 20.64 13.50 -3.19
CA THR A 289 21.13 14.13 -1.96
C THR A 289 21.26 13.09 -0.86
N ILE A 290 22.25 13.28 0.02
CA ILE A 290 22.38 12.55 1.29
C ILE A 290 22.28 13.59 2.40
N ASP A 291 21.33 13.42 3.31
CA ASP A 291 21.04 14.36 4.39
C ASP A 291 20.79 15.80 3.86
N GLY A 292 20.19 15.92 2.67
CA GLY A 292 19.96 17.19 1.98
C GLY A 292 21.18 17.77 1.24
N VAL A 293 22.37 17.18 1.38
CA VAL A 293 23.59 17.60 0.67
C VAL A 293 23.65 16.93 -0.71
N ARG A 294 23.82 17.72 -1.77
CA ARG A 294 23.87 17.22 -3.16
C ARG A 294 25.07 16.30 -3.39
N ILE A 295 24.81 15.16 -4.00
CA ILE A 295 25.84 14.23 -4.48
C ILE A 295 26.37 14.73 -5.83
N PRO A 296 27.70 14.83 -6.04
CA PRO A 296 28.28 15.15 -7.33
C PRO A 296 27.85 14.16 -8.42
N ALA A 297 27.57 14.68 -9.62
CA ALA A 297 27.13 13.86 -10.75
C ALA A 297 28.14 12.74 -11.05
N ARG A 298 27.63 11.52 -11.28
CA ARG A 298 28.41 10.29 -11.55
C ARG A 298 29.20 9.72 -10.37
N GLN A 299 29.21 10.36 -9.19
CA GLN A 299 29.85 9.80 -8.01
C GLN A 299 28.99 8.65 -7.45
N ARG A 300 29.46 7.40 -7.64
CA ARG A 300 28.77 6.19 -7.17
C ARG A 300 29.18 5.77 -5.76
N ARG A 301 30.38 6.14 -5.30
CA ARG A 301 30.88 5.88 -3.95
C ARG A 301 31.02 7.19 -3.19
N ILE A 302 30.33 7.30 -2.07
CA ILE A 302 30.27 8.51 -1.27
C ILE A 302 30.70 8.18 0.16
N GLU A 303 31.75 8.85 0.63
CA GLU A 303 32.15 8.79 2.03
C GLU A 303 31.22 9.66 2.87
N VAL A 304 30.66 9.07 3.92
CA VAL A 304 29.74 9.73 4.84
C VAL A 304 30.01 9.27 6.27
N PRO A 305 29.59 10.05 7.28
CA PRO A 305 29.64 9.58 8.66
C PRO A 305 28.89 8.26 8.89
N ILE A 306 29.24 7.56 9.96
CA ILE A 306 28.55 6.33 10.34
C ILE A 306 27.15 6.63 10.91
N GLY A 307 26.24 5.66 10.78
CA GLY A 307 24.86 5.75 11.29
C GLY A 307 23.82 6.03 10.21
N PRO A 308 22.60 6.45 10.60
CA PRO A 308 21.50 6.62 9.66
C PRO A 308 21.71 7.83 8.76
N HIS A 309 21.35 7.69 7.49
CA HIS A 309 21.39 8.74 6.48
C HIS A 309 20.12 8.72 5.63
N ASP A 310 19.56 9.90 5.35
CA ASP A 310 18.39 10.02 4.47
C ASP A 310 18.87 10.29 3.04
N LEU A 311 18.60 9.34 2.15
CA LEU A 311 18.99 9.36 0.74
C LEU A 311 17.78 9.71 -0.13
N HIS A 312 17.88 10.78 -0.91
CA HIS A 312 16.90 11.14 -1.94
C HIS A 312 17.54 11.00 -3.32
N LEU A 313 16.88 10.27 -4.21
CA LEU A 313 17.36 9.96 -5.55
C LEU A 313 16.29 10.27 -6.60
N GLU A 314 16.71 10.95 -7.65
CA GLU A 314 15.92 11.22 -8.84
C GLU A 314 16.66 10.63 -10.03
N VAL A 315 16.10 9.58 -10.62
CA VAL A 315 16.65 8.89 -11.79
C VAL A 315 15.72 9.15 -12.97
N ALA A 316 16.29 9.46 -14.14
CA ALA A 316 15.52 9.78 -15.33
C ALA A 316 14.46 8.70 -15.62
N GLN A 317 13.22 9.14 -15.90
CA GLN A 317 12.05 8.28 -16.18
C GLN A 317 11.61 7.37 -15.01
N ARG A 318 12.22 7.50 -13.84
CA ARG A 318 11.83 6.77 -12.62
C ARG A 318 11.12 7.70 -11.65
N ARG A 319 10.31 7.11 -10.77
CA ARG A 319 9.75 7.84 -9.64
C ARG A 319 10.87 8.20 -8.65
N PRO A 320 10.84 9.39 -8.03
CA PRO A 320 11.78 9.74 -6.98
C PRO A 320 11.75 8.73 -5.85
N VAL A 321 12.92 8.38 -5.32
CA VAL A 321 13.07 7.46 -4.20
C VAL A 321 13.66 8.20 -3.02
N GLN A 322 12.98 8.10 -1.88
CA GLN A 322 13.52 8.53 -0.59
C GLN A 322 13.63 7.30 0.32
N THR A 323 14.82 7.06 0.86
CA THR A 323 15.09 5.90 1.71
C THR A 323 16.10 6.24 2.79
N ARG A 324 16.04 5.52 3.92
CA ARG A 324 17.02 5.64 5.00
C ARG A 324 18.03 4.51 4.90
N VAL A 325 19.30 4.86 4.96
CA VAL A 325 20.44 3.95 4.84
C VAL A 325 21.22 3.98 6.15
N GLU A 326 21.47 2.82 6.74
CA GLU A 326 22.33 2.71 7.92
C GLU A 326 23.77 2.46 7.46
N VAL A 327 24.68 3.39 7.71
CA VAL A 327 26.07 3.29 7.25
C VAL A 327 26.93 2.64 8.34
N PRO A 328 27.47 1.44 8.09
CA PRO A 328 28.30 0.73 9.06
C PRO A 328 29.70 1.34 9.17
N ILE A 329 30.37 1.05 10.30
CA ILE A 329 31.74 1.50 10.56
C ILE A 329 32.70 0.87 9.55
N ALA A 330 33.55 1.70 8.92
CA ALA A 330 34.67 1.28 8.08
C ALA A 330 34.31 0.22 7.01
N SER A 331 33.08 0.24 6.51
CA SER A 331 32.58 -0.68 5.50
C SER A 331 31.70 0.04 4.49
N ILE A 332 31.44 -0.64 3.37
CA ILE A 332 30.67 -0.11 2.25
C ILE A 332 29.25 -0.66 2.36
N GLU A 333 28.27 0.24 2.45
CA GLU A 333 26.86 -0.07 2.31
C GLU A 333 26.44 0.09 0.85
N THR A 334 26.06 -1.02 0.20
CA THR A 334 25.64 -1.02 -1.19
C THR A 334 24.13 -0.80 -1.30
N VAL A 335 23.73 0.36 -1.82
CA VAL A 335 22.32 0.74 -1.95
C VAL A 335 21.81 0.44 -3.37
N ARG A 336 20.78 -0.41 -3.43
CA ARG A 336 20.03 -0.77 -4.65
C ARG A 336 18.59 -0.29 -4.53
N PRO A 337 18.28 0.97 -4.87
CA PRO A 337 16.94 1.49 -4.72
C PRO A 337 15.96 0.78 -5.67
N ALA A 338 14.74 0.55 -5.20
CA ALA A 338 13.66 0.04 -6.03
C ALA A 338 13.12 1.16 -6.93
N LEU A 339 13.60 1.23 -8.17
CA LEU A 339 13.29 2.30 -9.11
C LEU A 339 12.07 1.95 -9.99
N ALA A 340 10.88 2.33 -9.55
CA ALA A 340 9.67 2.20 -10.37
C ALA A 340 9.64 3.23 -11.50
N TRP A 341 9.08 2.86 -12.67
CA TRP A 341 8.84 3.78 -13.77
C TRP A 341 7.80 4.86 -13.43
N THR A 342 7.91 6.05 -14.03
CA THR A 342 6.79 7.01 -14.03
C THR A 342 5.66 6.49 -14.92
N PRO A 343 4.38 6.84 -14.67
CA PRO A 343 3.26 6.40 -15.51
C PRO A 343 3.46 6.69 -16.99
N GLU A 344 4.00 7.87 -17.31
CA GLU A 344 4.24 8.32 -18.69
C GLU A 344 5.35 7.50 -19.35
N ALA A 345 6.45 7.26 -18.63
CA ALA A 345 7.56 6.43 -19.13
C ALA A 345 7.14 4.97 -19.27
N GLN A 346 6.34 4.45 -18.35
CA GLN A 346 5.80 3.10 -18.42
C GLN A 346 4.90 2.92 -19.64
N GLN A 347 3.97 3.87 -19.86
CA GLN A 347 3.09 3.84 -21.03
C GLN A 347 3.86 3.96 -22.34
N SER A 348 4.84 4.87 -22.42
CA SER A 348 5.70 5.01 -23.59
C SER A 348 6.51 3.74 -23.86
N GLY A 349 7.05 3.11 -22.81
CA GLY A 349 7.80 1.86 -22.90
C GLY A 349 6.92 0.70 -23.37
N HIS A 350 5.70 0.55 -22.83
CA HIS A 350 4.75 -0.48 -23.27
C HIS A 350 4.35 -0.29 -24.73
N ALA A 351 4.10 0.95 -25.15
CA ALA A 351 3.79 1.26 -26.55
C ALA A 351 4.97 0.92 -27.50
N GLU A 352 6.20 1.19 -27.08
CA GLU A 352 7.40 0.83 -27.85
C GLU A 352 7.58 -0.70 -27.94
N ILE A 353 7.34 -1.42 -26.84
CA ILE A 353 7.35 -2.90 -26.81
C ILE A 353 6.31 -3.45 -27.77
N ASP A 354 5.08 -2.94 -27.72
CA ASP A 354 3.99 -3.38 -28.59
C ASP A 354 4.30 -3.11 -30.07
N ALA A 355 4.89 -1.96 -30.38
CA ALA A 355 5.35 -1.62 -31.72
C ALA A 355 6.45 -2.56 -32.22
N ARG A 356 7.45 -2.89 -31.38
CA ARG A 356 8.52 -3.85 -31.71
C ARG A 356 7.98 -5.27 -31.90
N HIS A 357 7.02 -5.70 -31.08
CA HIS A 357 6.33 -6.97 -31.25
C HIS A 357 5.56 -7.02 -32.57
N ALA A 358 4.77 -5.99 -32.87
CA ALA A 358 4.03 -5.89 -34.12
C ALA A 358 4.98 -5.91 -35.34
N ALA A 359 6.12 -5.20 -35.27
CA ALA A 359 7.14 -5.19 -36.31
C ALA A 359 7.78 -6.58 -36.50
N GLY A 360 8.11 -7.27 -35.40
CA GLY A 360 8.67 -8.63 -35.42
C GLY A 360 7.73 -9.63 -36.07
N VAL A 361 6.46 -9.68 -35.63
CA VAL A 361 5.43 -10.55 -36.22
C VAL A 361 5.23 -10.24 -37.71
N SER A 362 5.11 -8.97 -38.07
CA SER A 362 4.90 -8.57 -39.47
C SER A 362 6.06 -8.99 -40.38
N THR A 363 7.30 -8.88 -39.88
CA THR A 363 8.51 -9.30 -40.60
C THR A 363 8.57 -10.81 -40.77
N ILE A 364 8.15 -11.58 -39.75
CA ILE A 364 8.02 -13.05 -39.85
C ILE A 364 6.99 -13.43 -40.90
N VAL A 365 5.79 -12.85 -40.85
CA VAL A 365 4.70 -13.16 -41.79
C VAL A 365 5.14 -12.87 -43.23
N LEU A 366 5.75 -11.71 -43.48
CA LEU A 366 6.29 -11.36 -44.80
C LEU A 366 7.36 -12.37 -45.25
N GLY A 367 8.27 -12.74 -44.34
CA GLY A 367 9.30 -13.73 -44.62
C GLY A 367 8.73 -15.08 -45.03
N VAL A 368 7.76 -15.61 -44.27
CA VAL A 368 7.08 -16.88 -44.56
C VAL A 368 6.31 -16.83 -45.89
N LEU A 369 5.62 -15.73 -46.18
CA LEU A 369 4.91 -15.55 -47.45
C LEU A 369 5.88 -15.57 -48.64
N LEU A 370 7.05 -14.93 -48.53
CA LEU A 370 8.07 -14.94 -49.59
C LEU A 370 8.68 -16.33 -49.78
N VAL A 371 8.93 -17.08 -48.71
CA VAL A 371 9.37 -18.48 -48.80
C VAL A 371 8.31 -19.33 -49.49
N GLY A 372 7.04 -19.20 -49.10
CA GLY A 372 5.94 -19.95 -49.71
C GLY A 372 5.76 -19.63 -51.19
N ALA A 373 5.75 -18.35 -51.56
CA ALA A 373 5.64 -17.90 -52.94
C ALA A 373 6.84 -18.33 -53.80
N GLY A 374 8.06 -18.17 -53.28
CA GLY A 374 9.29 -18.62 -53.95
C GLY A 374 9.29 -20.14 -54.14
N THR A 375 8.90 -20.92 -53.13
CA THR A 375 8.80 -22.38 -53.23
C THR A 375 7.76 -22.80 -54.27
N ALA A 376 6.57 -22.19 -54.25
CA ALA A 376 5.53 -22.47 -55.24
C ALA A 376 5.98 -22.10 -56.66
N GLY A 377 6.62 -20.94 -56.83
CA GLY A 377 7.20 -20.51 -58.11
C GLY A 377 8.25 -21.50 -58.63
N TYR A 378 9.17 -21.94 -57.77
CA TYR A 378 10.18 -22.93 -58.12
C TYR A 378 9.56 -24.27 -58.54
N VAL A 379 8.61 -24.80 -57.76
CA VAL A 379 7.96 -26.10 -58.05
C VAL A 379 7.13 -26.04 -59.33
N LEU A 380 6.35 -24.97 -59.55
CA LEU A 380 5.56 -24.82 -60.78
C LEU A 380 6.46 -24.65 -62.01
N ASN A 381 7.65 -24.06 -61.85
CA ASN A 381 8.62 -23.88 -62.93
C ASN A 381 9.36 -25.19 -63.28
N GLN A 382 9.46 -26.16 -62.35
CA GLN A 382 10.10 -27.45 -62.61
C GLN A 382 9.40 -28.25 -63.72
N ASP A 383 8.08 -28.15 -63.83
CA ASP A 383 7.34 -28.85 -64.91
C ASP A 383 7.69 -28.25 -66.29
N GLN A 384 7.92 -26.93 -66.38
CA GLN A 384 8.36 -26.28 -67.62
C GLN A 384 9.77 -26.69 -68.03
N TRP A 385 10.68 -26.84 -67.04
CA TRP A 385 12.02 -27.37 -67.28
C TRP A 385 12.00 -28.80 -67.84
N ARG A 386 11.14 -29.67 -67.28
CA ARG A 386 10.98 -31.04 -67.77
C ARG A 386 10.51 -31.08 -69.23
N ASP A 387 9.57 -30.22 -69.60
CA ASP A 387 9.07 -30.13 -70.99
C ASP A 387 10.18 -29.67 -71.95
N ILE A 388 10.97 -28.64 -71.57
CA ILE A 388 12.10 -28.19 -72.39
C ILE A 388 13.20 -29.25 -72.47
N ASP A 389 13.55 -29.90 -71.36
CA ASP A 389 14.59 -30.93 -71.36
C ASP A 389 14.19 -32.12 -72.23
N ALA A 390 12.90 -32.50 -72.22
CA ALA A 390 12.37 -33.51 -73.13
C ALA A 390 12.44 -33.06 -74.61
N GLU A 391 12.12 -31.80 -74.90
CA GLU A 391 12.21 -31.20 -76.24
C GLU A 391 13.68 -31.16 -76.74
N VAL A 392 14.61 -30.71 -75.90
CA VAL A 392 16.06 -30.70 -76.17
C VAL A 392 16.59 -32.12 -76.37
N ALA A 393 16.19 -33.08 -75.52
CA ALA A 393 16.62 -34.47 -75.63
C ALA A 393 16.14 -35.12 -76.93
N LEU A 394 14.91 -34.82 -77.37
CA LEU A 394 14.36 -35.31 -78.64
C LEU A 394 15.15 -34.75 -79.85
N VAL A 395 15.51 -33.46 -79.81
CA VAL A 395 16.33 -32.82 -80.86
C VAL A 395 17.73 -33.42 -80.88
N GLN A 396 18.34 -33.61 -79.71
CA GLN A 396 19.66 -34.21 -79.58
C GLN A 396 19.63 -35.67 -80.08
N ALA A 397 18.67 -36.48 -79.66
CA ALA A 397 18.56 -37.88 -80.10
C ALA A 397 18.43 -38.02 -81.62
N ASN A 398 17.67 -37.14 -82.27
CA ASN A 398 17.39 -37.25 -83.71
C ASN A 398 18.42 -36.54 -84.60
N CYS A 399 19.13 -35.52 -84.11
CA CYS A 399 19.98 -34.67 -84.95
C CYS A 399 21.46 -34.60 -84.57
N THR A 400 21.92 -35.26 -83.49
CA THR A 400 23.34 -35.17 -83.05
C THR A 400 24.36 -35.65 -84.08
N ASN A 401 24.00 -36.65 -84.90
CA ASN A 401 24.91 -37.24 -85.90
C ASN A 401 24.61 -36.78 -87.33
N LEU A 402 23.77 -35.76 -87.50
CA LEU A 402 23.35 -35.24 -88.80
C LEU A 402 23.89 -33.83 -88.99
N SER A 403 24.25 -33.49 -90.22
CA SER A 403 24.49 -32.08 -90.57
C SER A 403 23.18 -31.28 -90.48
N ALA A 404 23.26 -29.98 -90.21
CA ALA A 404 22.08 -29.11 -90.11
C ALA A 404 21.13 -29.17 -91.33
N PRO A 405 21.60 -29.36 -92.59
CA PRO A 405 20.72 -29.63 -93.74
C PRO A 405 20.01 -30.99 -93.66
N GLU A 406 20.67 -32.05 -93.20
CA GLU A 406 20.11 -33.41 -93.11
C GLU A 406 19.03 -33.52 -92.02
N CYS A 407 19.28 -32.93 -90.84
CA CYS A 407 18.27 -32.84 -89.77
C CYS A 407 17.03 -32.06 -90.23
N ARG A 408 17.21 -30.96 -90.98
CA ARG A 408 16.10 -30.17 -91.56
C ARG A 408 15.26 -30.95 -92.58
N ALA A 409 15.89 -31.85 -93.34
CA ALA A 409 15.19 -32.66 -94.34
C ALA A 409 14.31 -33.76 -93.69
N LEU A 410 14.78 -34.36 -92.59
CA LEU A 410 14.07 -35.41 -91.85
C LEU A 410 12.98 -34.86 -90.91
N HIS A 411 13.13 -33.62 -90.48
CA HIS A 411 12.21 -32.94 -89.58
C HIS A 411 11.83 -31.57 -90.14
N PRO A 412 10.92 -31.51 -91.14
CA PRO A 412 10.52 -30.26 -91.78
C PRO A 412 9.86 -29.26 -90.82
N GLN A 413 9.34 -29.71 -89.67
CA GLN A 413 8.93 -28.83 -88.58
C GLN A 413 10.07 -27.96 -88.01
N PHE A 414 11.33 -28.39 -88.21
CA PHE A 414 12.54 -27.66 -87.84
C PHE A 414 13.16 -26.89 -89.02
N ALA A 415 12.38 -26.57 -90.07
CA ALA A 415 12.86 -25.91 -91.30
C ALA A 415 13.67 -24.62 -91.05
N ARG A 416 13.49 -23.97 -89.89
CA ARG A 416 14.35 -22.90 -89.37
C ARG A 416 15.00 -23.30 -88.04
N PHE A 417 15.95 -24.21 -88.12
CA PHE A 417 16.66 -24.77 -86.95
C PHE A 417 17.33 -23.68 -86.08
N GLU A 418 17.84 -22.60 -86.67
CA GLU A 418 18.41 -21.45 -85.96
C GLU A 418 17.35 -20.69 -85.14
N ASP A 419 16.19 -20.39 -85.74
CA ASP A 419 15.06 -19.74 -85.04
C ASP A 419 14.56 -20.60 -83.87
N TYR A 420 14.57 -21.91 -84.04
CA TYR A 420 14.14 -22.88 -83.03
C TYR A 420 15.13 -22.98 -81.85
N GLN A 421 16.43 -23.03 -82.11
CA GLN A 421 17.44 -22.98 -81.04
C GLN A 421 17.41 -21.64 -80.29
N ALA A 422 17.21 -20.53 -81.01
CA ALA A 422 17.05 -19.22 -80.39
C ALA A 422 15.81 -19.16 -79.49
N ASP A 423 14.70 -19.77 -79.90
CA ASP A 423 13.48 -19.89 -79.09
C ASP A 423 13.69 -20.73 -77.82
N ILE A 424 14.30 -21.92 -77.92
CA ILE A 424 14.63 -22.75 -76.74
C ILE A 424 15.55 -21.99 -75.80
N ASN A 425 16.60 -21.34 -76.30
CA ASN A 425 17.54 -20.58 -75.47
C ASN A 425 16.84 -19.40 -74.76
N ARG A 426 15.95 -18.69 -75.47
CA ARG A 426 15.12 -17.63 -74.88
C ARG A 426 14.24 -18.20 -73.76
N ARG A 427 13.50 -19.28 -74.01
CA ARG A 427 12.65 -19.94 -73.00
C ARG A 427 13.48 -20.42 -71.80
N ARG A 428 14.62 -21.09 -72.01
CA ARG A 428 15.54 -21.49 -70.93
C ARG A 428 16.03 -20.31 -70.10
N GLN A 429 16.37 -19.19 -70.74
CA GLN A 429 16.77 -17.98 -70.04
C GLN A 429 15.62 -17.38 -69.23
N GLU A 430 14.39 -17.36 -69.77
CA GLU A 430 13.19 -16.92 -69.06
C GLU A 430 12.94 -17.79 -67.81
N TYR A 431 12.93 -19.12 -67.94
CA TYR A 431 12.72 -20.02 -66.80
C TYR A 431 13.88 -20.02 -65.80
N ALA A 432 15.13 -19.86 -66.24
CA ALA A 432 16.27 -19.67 -65.34
C ALA A 432 16.15 -18.37 -64.53
N THR A 433 15.59 -17.31 -65.14
CA THR A 433 15.30 -16.06 -64.44
C THR A 433 14.19 -16.27 -63.39
N ILE A 434 13.16 -17.05 -63.71
CA ILE A 434 12.10 -17.42 -62.76
C ILE A 434 12.67 -18.21 -61.58
N ASP A 435 13.52 -19.21 -61.81
CA ASP A 435 14.18 -19.97 -60.74
C ASP A 435 15.07 -19.07 -59.88
N ALA A 436 15.85 -18.19 -60.49
CA ALA A 436 16.70 -17.26 -59.76
C ALA A 436 15.86 -16.32 -58.85
N LEU A 437 14.72 -15.82 -59.35
CA LEU A 437 13.79 -15.01 -58.56
C LEU A 437 13.13 -15.84 -57.45
N ALA A 438 12.75 -17.08 -57.73
CA ALA A 438 12.14 -17.98 -56.75
C ALA A 438 13.10 -18.32 -55.61
N ILE A 439 14.34 -18.71 -55.93
CA ILE A 439 15.41 -18.99 -54.97
C ILE A 439 15.77 -17.72 -54.18
N GLY A 440 15.87 -16.57 -54.86
CA GLY A 440 16.07 -15.28 -54.20
C GLY A 440 14.97 -14.94 -53.21
N GLY A 441 13.71 -15.21 -53.57
CA GLY A 441 12.55 -15.04 -52.69
C GLY A 441 12.58 -15.94 -51.46
N ILE A 442 12.99 -17.21 -51.62
CA ILE A 442 13.17 -18.15 -50.50
C ILE A 442 14.27 -17.65 -49.56
N ALA A 443 15.43 -17.26 -50.08
CA ALA A 443 16.55 -16.79 -49.28
C ALA A 443 16.20 -15.51 -48.52
N LEU A 444 15.63 -14.51 -49.19
CA LEU A 444 15.19 -13.26 -48.58
C LEU A 444 14.08 -13.51 -47.53
N GLY A 445 13.11 -14.37 -47.86
CA GLY A 445 12.03 -14.72 -46.96
C GLY A 445 12.53 -15.39 -45.68
N GLY A 446 13.48 -16.32 -45.80
CA GLY A 446 14.16 -16.95 -44.66
C GLY A 446 14.91 -15.94 -43.78
N ALA A 447 15.65 -15.01 -44.40
CA ALA A 447 16.37 -13.96 -43.67
C ALA A 447 15.43 -13.01 -42.91
N LEU A 448 14.29 -12.64 -43.50
CA LEU A 448 13.26 -11.82 -42.85
C LEU A 448 12.62 -12.57 -41.68
N ALA A 449 12.25 -13.84 -41.86
CA ALA A 449 11.67 -14.65 -40.81
C ALA A 449 12.61 -14.80 -39.61
N LEU A 450 13.90 -15.01 -39.86
CA LEU A 450 14.92 -15.05 -38.82
C LEU A 450 15.05 -13.70 -38.10
N SER A 451 15.13 -12.60 -38.85
CA SER A 451 15.28 -11.25 -38.29
C SER A 451 14.10 -10.86 -37.41
N GLY A 452 12.87 -11.15 -37.85
CA GLY A 452 11.67 -10.91 -37.05
C GLY A 452 11.62 -11.78 -35.80
N THR A 453 12.12 -13.02 -35.86
CA THR A 453 12.23 -13.90 -34.68
C THR A 453 13.23 -13.36 -33.66
N ILE A 454 14.40 -12.88 -34.11
CA ILE A 454 15.39 -12.23 -33.25
C ILE A 454 14.80 -10.98 -32.60
N LEU A 455 14.05 -10.17 -33.35
CA LEU A 455 13.40 -8.99 -32.81
C LEU A 455 12.38 -9.33 -31.70
N LEU A 456 11.57 -10.37 -31.88
CA LEU A 456 10.64 -10.83 -30.84
C LEU A 456 11.37 -11.34 -29.60
N LEU A 457 12.43 -12.13 -29.77
CA LEU A 457 13.20 -12.67 -28.65
C LEU A 457 14.00 -11.60 -27.90
N ALA A 458 14.41 -10.53 -28.58
CA ALA A 458 15.12 -9.41 -27.97
C ALA A 458 14.19 -8.39 -27.30
N THR A 459 12.88 -8.45 -27.59
CA THR A 459 11.91 -7.52 -27.02
C THR A 459 11.38 -8.07 -25.69
N PRO A 460 11.50 -7.33 -24.58
CA PRO A 460 11.02 -7.79 -23.28
C PRO A 460 9.49 -7.85 -23.23
N SER A 461 8.96 -8.72 -22.38
CA SER A 461 7.55 -8.63 -21.99
C SER A 461 7.29 -7.36 -21.16
N HIS A 462 6.03 -6.92 -21.04
CA HIS A 462 5.68 -5.79 -20.18
C HIS A 462 6.14 -6.03 -18.72
N GLY A 463 5.99 -7.25 -18.20
CA GLY A 463 6.42 -7.60 -16.85
C GLY A 463 7.95 -7.62 -16.66
N ASP A 464 8.70 -7.95 -17.71
CA ASP A 464 10.17 -7.89 -17.68
C ASP A 464 10.66 -6.44 -17.72
N PHE A 465 10.02 -5.61 -18.54
CA PHE A 465 10.27 -4.17 -18.59
C PHE A 465 9.96 -3.48 -17.25
N ASP A 466 8.83 -3.81 -16.64
CA ASP A 466 8.42 -3.24 -15.35
C ASP A 466 9.40 -3.62 -14.22
N ARG A 467 10.04 -4.79 -14.32
CA ARG A 467 11.10 -5.24 -13.39
C ARG A 467 12.49 -4.70 -13.72
N GLY A 468 12.66 -4.01 -14.85
CA GLY A 468 13.96 -3.52 -15.32
C GLY A 468 14.91 -4.63 -15.78
N ALA A 469 14.37 -5.76 -16.24
CA ALA A 469 15.13 -6.89 -16.75
C ALA A 469 15.84 -6.54 -18.07
N ALA A 470 17.04 -7.08 -18.28
CA ALA A 470 17.87 -6.77 -19.44
C ALA A 470 17.93 -7.97 -20.38
N ALA A 471 17.49 -7.76 -21.63
CA ALA A 471 17.51 -8.81 -22.64
C ALA A 471 18.95 -9.19 -23.02
N ARG A 472 19.27 -10.49 -23.01
CA ARG A 472 20.44 -11.06 -23.67
C ARG A 472 19.98 -12.07 -24.70
N VAL A 473 20.43 -11.91 -25.95
CA VAL A 473 20.14 -12.83 -27.05
C VAL A 473 21.44 -13.43 -27.56
N ASP A 474 21.51 -14.76 -27.56
CA ASP A 474 22.62 -15.54 -28.08
C ASP A 474 22.20 -16.26 -29.37
N VAL A 475 23.01 -16.10 -30.43
CA VAL A 475 22.81 -16.74 -31.73
C VAL A 475 23.92 -17.75 -31.98
N GLY A 476 23.57 -19.02 -32.08
CA GLY A 476 24.49 -20.11 -32.43
C GLY A 476 24.24 -20.64 -33.84
N VAL A 477 25.29 -20.73 -34.66
CA VAL A 477 25.23 -21.30 -36.03
C VAL A 477 26.03 -22.61 -36.06
N GLY A 478 25.38 -23.69 -36.48
CA GLY A 478 26.00 -25.02 -36.65
C GLY A 478 25.66 -25.65 -38.01
N PRO A 479 26.30 -26.77 -38.38
CA PRO A 479 26.03 -27.45 -39.65
C PRO A 479 24.57 -27.90 -39.73
N GLY A 480 23.76 -27.22 -40.57
CA GLY A 480 22.34 -27.52 -40.74
C GLY A 480 21.43 -27.08 -39.57
N SER A 481 21.93 -26.34 -38.59
CA SER A 481 21.13 -25.90 -37.42
C SER A 481 21.42 -24.46 -37.03
N LEU A 482 20.37 -23.74 -36.62
CA LEU A 482 20.46 -22.41 -36.02
C LEU A 482 19.78 -22.44 -34.64
N ALA A 483 20.48 -21.99 -33.61
CA ALA A 483 20.00 -21.92 -32.24
C ALA A 483 19.87 -20.47 -31.78
N LEU A 484 18.72 -20.11 -31.23
CA LEU A 484 18.44 -18.80 -30.64
C LEU A 484 18.11 -19.01 -29.17
N ARG A 485 18.78 -18.30 -28.26
CA ARG A 485 18.43 -18.25 -26.84
C ARG A 485 18.25 -16.81 -26.40
N ALA A 486 17.23 -16.57 -25.60
CA ALA A 486 17.01 -15.28 -24.94
C ALA A 486 16.83 -15.48 -23.43
N SER A 487 17.34 -14.52 -22.65
CA SER A 487 17.15 -14.42 -21.20
C SER A 487 16.93 -12.97 -20.79
N PHE A 488 16.15 -12.75 -19.74
CA PHE A 488 15.80 -11.43 -19.20
C PHE A 488 16.18 -11.33 -17.72
#